data_AF-A0A914CCY2-F1
#
_entry.id   AF-A0A914CCY2-F1
#
_cell.length_a   1.000
_cell.length_b   1.000
_cell.length_c   1.000
_cell.angle_alpha   90.00
_cell.angle_beta   90.00
_cell.angle_gamma   90.00
#
_symmetry.space_group_name_H-M   'P 1'
#
loop_
_entity.id
_entity.type
_entity.pdbx_description
1 polymer ?
#
loop_
_entity_poly.entity_id
_entity_poly.type
_entity_poly.pdbx_seq_one_letter_code
_entity_poly.pdbx_strand_id
1 'polypeptide(L)'
;MRQQHEGDKESGQEDLGVSCRNGRTGAKPQKGYLVGIFFENSNLSPKKIFHLSYGAESIGRIDSAPSWTKKTVTMPLVSLDVGTDVIEGPSVGCQAEQQVEEKLSGRGLVIDERVIQLVIETISQVEAEQRFFGRLDALLLEEKITLIPKRTIRLEMTEKMPLISLKTDRTGRIAILLGHLKHESWCSHTGRLVVYHRGKFFTIHFSSCPTQMVFAPQQQVIVATATGEIFLTLDDEILWTSDSMHNQSVTGLRWVSSQLLLSTALDGRLILSSLKATSLEAIKSVNVTINDLPRSVRRSNSSIKRAGIVAVTGNRNEVFVASETGAVWNLNPDDLSVQPIGADPEGIEQLFSCSSGFVNVTPEGLIKLLHKDGVTIESLDAFTDRPACIRKSLFLFINNGEIIGLDLDLRMVVLRERRDFLAIDIDVNGDLVAIDTNFSISEYQFST
;
A
#
# COMPACT_ATOMS: atom_id res chain seq x y z
N MET A 1 60.96 -13.99 9.79
CA MET A 1 61.28 -12.55 9.68
C MET A 1 60.78 -11.86 10.93
N ARG A 2 61.68 -11.16 11.63
CA ARG A 2 61.43 -10.32 12.81
C ARG A 2 60.72 -9.03 12.39
N GLN A 3 59.79 -8.52 13.20
CA GLN A 3 60.01 -7.31 14.02
C GLN A 3 58.82 -7.02 14.95
N GLN A 4 59.17 -6.70 16.21
CA GLN A 4 58.34 -6.10 17.27
C GLN A 4 58.64 -4.59 17.34
N HIS A 5 57.67 -3.80 17.83
CA HIS A 5 57.76 -2.74 18.87
C HIS A 5 56.38 -2.04 18.93
N GLU A 6 55.63 -2.04 20.04
CA GLU A 6 55.74 -1.27 21.30
C GLU A 6 55.46 0.24 21.20
N GLY A 7 54.60 0.74 22.08
CA GLY A 7 54.39 2.18 22.34
C GLY A 7 53.10 2.50 23.10
N ASP A 8 53.21 2.63 24.42
CA ASP A 8 52.19 2.82 25.47
C ASP A 8 51.90 4.33 25.76
N LYS A 9 50.68 4.63 26.27
CA LYS A 9 50.28 5.69 27.26
C LYS A 9 50.46 7.19 26.87
N GLU A 10 49.67 8.18 27.32
CA GLU A 10 48.99 8.41 28.61
C GLU A 10 47.97 9.58 28.51
N SER A 11 46.84 9.44 29.21
CA SER A 11 46.06 10.42 30.03
C SER A 11 45.69 11.86 29.60
N GLY A 12 44.45 12.23 29.94
CA GLY A 12 43.90 13.59 29.88
C GLY A 12 42.45 13.62 30.38
N GLN A 13 42.30 13.82 31.69
CA GLN A 13 41.05 13.96 32.45
C GLN A 13 40.68 15.44 32.51
N GLU A 14 39.46 15.83 32.12
CA GLU A 14 38.86 17.11 32.54
C GLU A 14 37.32 17.03 32.51
N ASP A 15 36.74 17.06 33.70
CA ASP A 15 35.34 17.38 34.00
C ASP A 15 35.10 18.87 33.75
N LEU A 16 34.07 19.23 32.98
CA LEU A 16 33.29 20.46 33.19
C LEU A 16 31.90 20.29 32.56
N GLY A 17 30.87 20.47 33.40
CA GLY A 17 29.48 20.33 33.01
C GLY A 17 28.85 21.59 32.42
N VAL A 18 27.51 21.55 32.44
CA VAL A 18 26.53 22.64 32.32
C VAL A 18 25.78 22.74 30.97
N SER A 19 24.50 22.40 31.10
CA SER A 19 23.29 23.03 30.52
C SER A 19 22.84 22.67 29.11
N CYS A 20 21.89 21.72 29.07
CA CYS A 20 20.85 21.63 28.07
C CYS A 20 19.92 22.87 28.16
N ARG A 21 19.97 23.75 27.16
CA ARG A 21 18.90 24.72 26.88
C ARG A 21 17.91 24.09 25.90
N ASN A 22 16.80 23.57 26.43
CA ASN A 22 15.58 23.38 25.64
C ASN A 22 14.69 24.61 25.83
N GLY A 23 14.39 25.27 24.71
CA GLY A 23 13.43 26.35 24.65
C GLY A 23 12.03 25.85 25.00
N ARG A 24 11.45 26.44 26.04
CA ARG A 24 10.00 26.53 26.22
C ARG A 24 9.67 27.96 26.62
N THR A 25 8.75 28.51 25.85
CA THR A 25 8.10 29.80 25.99
C THR A 25 7.44 29.92 27.37
N GLY A 26 7.95 30.84 28.20
CA GLY A 26 7.34 31.25 29.46
C GLY A 26 7.20 32.76 29.47
N ALA A 27 6.11 33.28 28.90
CA ALA A 27 5.75 34.68 29.04
C ALA A 27 5.36 34.96 30.50
N LYS A 28 5.98 35.97 31.12
CA LYS A 28 5.56 36.54 32.40
C LYS A 28 4.17 37.17 32.24
N PRO A 29 3.23 37.04 33.19
CA PRO A 29 2.04 37.87 33.19
C PRO A 29 2.43 39.30 33.55
N GLN A 30 2.26 40.22 32.61
CA GLN A 30 2.12 41.64 32.91
C GLN A 30 0.79 41.84 33.65
N LYS A 31 0.83 42.50 34.80
CA LYS A 31 -0.37 43.05 35.44
C LYS A 31 -0.89 44.19 34.56
N GLY A 32 -1.79 43.87 33.64
CA GLY A 32 -2.65 44.85 32.97
C GLY A 32 -3.80 45.20 33.91
N TYR A 33 -3.98 46.49 34.19
CA TYR A 33 -5.20 46.99 34.81
C TYR A 33 -6.23 47.20 33.69
N LEU A 34 -7.30 46.41 33.70
CA LEU A 34 -8.43 46.61 32.80
C LEU A 34 -9.41 47.59 33.46
N VAL A 35 -9.53 48.77 32.88
CA VAL A 35 -10.59 49.74 33.20
C VAL A 35 -11.79 49.34 32.34
N GLY A 36 -12.75 48.64 32.94
CA GLY A 36 -14.04 48.34 32.33
C GLY A 36 -15.05 49.44 32.71
N ILE A 37 -15.39 50.29 31.74
CA ILE A 37 -16.52 51.21 31.80
C ILE A 37 -17.78 50.41 31.49
N PHE A 38 -18.72 50.34 32.42
CA PHE A 38 -20.08 49.86 32.16
C PHE A 38 -21.04 51.05 32.25
N PHE A 39 -21.74 51.33 31.15
CA PHE A 39 -22.95 52.10 31.15
C PHE A 39 -24.12 51.13 31.26
N GLU A 40 -24.85 51.18 32.36
CA GLU A 40 -26.15 50.52 32.45
C GLU A 40 -27.20 51.62 32.60
N ASN A 41 -28.06 51.71 31.59
CA ASN A 41 -29.12 52.70 31.54
C ASN A 41 -30.41 52.10 32.11
N SER A 42 -31.14 52.96 32.80
CA SER A 42 -32.53 52.89 33.23
C SER A 42 -32.88 52.14 34.52
N ASN A 43 -33.31 52.98 35.46
CA ASN A 43 -34.24 52.72 36.57
C ASN A 43 -33.67 52.06 37.84
N LEU A 44 -33.09 52.88 38.73
CA LEU A 44 -33.68 53.21 40.04
C LEU A 44 -32.73 54.12 40.85
N SER A 45 -33.34 55.03 41.60
CA SER A 45 -32.77 56.25 42.20
C SER A 45 -31.58 56.07 43.18
N PRO A 46 -30.63 57.03 43.24
CA PRO A 46 -29.52 57.02 44.19
C PRO A 46 -29.92 57.62 45.55
N LYS A 47 -29.59 56.94 46.66
CA LYS A 47 -29.55 57.55 48.00
C LYS A 47 -28.12 58.00 48.33
N LYS A 48 -27.96 59.32 48.37
CA LYS A 48 -26.98 60.15 49.11
C LYS A 48 -25.57 59.57 49.34
N ILE A 49 -24.60 60.11 48.59
CA ILE A 49 -23.19 60.15 48.98
C ILE A 49 -22.90 61.54 49.55
N PHE A 50 -22.34 61.61 50.75
CA PHE A 50 -21.87 62.86 51.36
C PHE A 50 -20.53 63.26 50.73
N HIS A 51 -20.47 64.49 50.24
CA HIS A 51 -19.22 65.16 49.83
C HIS A 51 -18.49 65.68 51.07
N LEU A 52 -17.21 65.33 51.23
CA LEU A 52 -16.26 66.08 52.05
C LEU A 52 -15.11 66.53 51.14
N SER A 53 -15.15 67.80 50.76
CA SER A 53 -14.10 68.53 50.05
C SER A 53 -13.02 68.98 51.03
N TYR A 54 -11.75 68.64 50.75
CA TYR A 54 -10.60 69.30 51.37
C TYR A 54 -10.25 70.54 50.57
N GLY A 55 -10.50 71.71 51.15
CA GLY A 55 -9.98 72.99 50.67
C GLY A 55 -8.55 73.18 51.18
N ALA A 56 -7.65 73.53 50.27
CA ALA A 56 -6.31 73.99 50.59
C ALA A 56 -6.35 75.52 50.68
N GLU A 57 -6.16 76.07 51.87
CA GLU A 57 -5.73 77.45 52.04
C GLU A 57 -4.64 77.53 53.10
N SER A 58 -3.69 78.41 52.78
CA SER A 58 -2.40 78.58 53.42
C SER A 58 -2.40 79.73 54.43
N ILE A 59 -1.39 79.68 55.31
CA ILE A 59 -0.78 80.76 56.11
C ILE A 59 -1.29 80.88 57.56
N GLY A 60 -0.35 80.74 58.49
CA GLY A 60 -0.51 81.19 59.88
C GLY A 60 0.39 80.46 60.86
N ARG A 61 1.60 80.99 61.10
CA ARG A 61 2.57 80.54 62.10
C ARG A 61 2.03 80.80 63.51
N ILE A 62 1.86 79.77 64.35
CA ILE A 62 1.78 79.90 65.82
C ILE A 62 2.51 78.71 66.45
N ASP A 63 3.40 79.03 67.39
CA ASP A 63 4.26 78.12 68.13
C ASP A 63 3.50 77.27 69.17
N SER A 64 4.06 76.08 69.40
CA SER A 64 3.96 75.21 70.58
C SER A 64 2.77 74.24 70.76
N ALA A 65 3.16 72.97 71.03
CA ALA A 65 2.45 71.83 71.65
C ALA A 65 1.91 70.72 70.73
N PRO A 66 1.69 69.49 71.24
CA PRO A 66 2.65 68.50 71.76
C PRO A 66 2.75 67.26 70.83
N SER A 67 3.75 66.39 71.05
CA SER A 67 3.95 65.17 70.25
C SER A 67 2.89 64.10 70.52
N TRP A 68 1.96 63.90 69.57
CA TRP A 68 1.06 62.73 69.55
C TRP A 68 1.62 61.67 68.62
N THR A 69 2.23 60.62 69.16
CA THR A 69 2.54 59.40 68.38
C THR A 69 1.24 58.63 68.13
N LYS A 70 0.65 58.78 66.93
CA LYS A 70 -0.43 57.90 66.45
C LYS A 70 0.16 56.52 66.13
N LYS A 71 -0.12 55.51 66.97
CA LYS A 71 0.03 54.10 66.59
C LYS A 71 -1.28 53.63 65.96
N THR A 72 -1.25 53.31 64.67
CA THR A 72 -2.35 52.64 63.98
C THR A 72 -1.97 51.17 63.86
N VAL A 73 -2.79 50.28 64.41
CA VAL A 73 -2.64 48.83 64.26
C VAL A 73 -3.77 48.35 63.35
N THR A 74 -3.43 47.81 62.18
CA THR A 74 -4.38 47.16 61.27
C THR A 74 -4.39 45.66 61.51
N MET A 75 -5.58 45.06 61.58
CA MET A 75 -5.72 43.60 61.72
C MET A 75 -5.23 42.86 60.46
N PRO A 76 -4.69 41.63 60.60
CA PRO A 76 -4.19 40.87 59.47
C PRO A 76 -5.32 40.47 58.52
N LEU A 77 -5.11 40.69 57.22
CA LEU A 77 -5.99 40.23 56.15
C LEU A 77 -5.85 38.72 55.99
N VAL A 78 -6.99 38.01 56.02
CA VAL A 78 -7.06 36.59 55.63
C VAL A 78 -7.47 36.53 54.17
N SER A 79 -6.56 36.07 53.30
CA SER A 79 -6.86 35.75 51.91
C SER A 79 -7.39 34.33 51.79
N LEU A 80 -8.50 34.14 51.08
CA LEU A 80 -9.09 32.85 50.77
C LEU A 80 -8.88 32.58 49.28
N ASP A 81 -8.05 31.59 48.96
CA ASP A 81 -7.85 31.14 47.59
C ASP A 81 -9.03 30.23 47.19
N VAL A 82 -9.85 30.71 46.26
CA VAL A 82 -10.91 29.92 45.64
C VAL A 82 -10.45 29.55 44.24
N GLY A 83 -10.05 28.28 44.06
CA GLY A 83 -9.84 27.69 42.75
C GLY A 83 -11.17 27.42 42.05
N THR A 84 -11.21 27.61 40.74
CA THR A 84 -12.32 27.15 39.89
C THR A 84 -11.77 26.05 38.98
N ASP A 85 -12.30 24.83 39.13
CA ASP A 85 -11.91 23.71 38.28
C ASP A 85 -12.60 23.81 36.93
N VAL A 86 -11.86 23.55 35.86
CA VAL A 86 -12.39 23.47 34.49
C VAL A 86 -13.06 22.11 34.32
N ILE A 87 -14.33 22.09 33.92
CA ILE A 87 -15.07 20.86 33.64
C ILE A 87 -14.48 20.20 32.39
N GLU A 88 -13.86 19.02 32.55
CA GLU A 88 -13.39 18.23 31.41
C GLU A 88 -14.58 17.68 30.61
N GLY A 89 -14.65 18.04 29.33
CA GLY A 89 -15.69 17.56 28.43
C GLY A 89 -15.39 16.13 27.94
N PRO A 90 -16.35 15.19 28.02
CA PRO A 90 -16.13 13.84 27.50
C PRO A 90 -16.06 13.86 25.97
N SER A 91 -15.08 13.15 25.40
CA SER A 91 -15.02 12.94 23.95
C SER A 91 -16.10 11.95 23.51
N VAL A 92 -17.08 12.44 22.74
CA VAL A 92 -18.12 11.60 22.13
C VAL A 92 -17.77 11.41 20.65
N GLY A 93 -17.51 10.16 20.26
CA GLY A 93 -17.44 9.78 18.85
C GLY A 93 -18.80 9.30 18.37
N CYS A 94 -19.33 9.90 17.30
CA CYS A 94 -20.52 9.41 16.60
C CYS A 94 -20.10 8.78 15.28
N GLN A 95 -20.60 7.57 15.01
CA GLN A 95 -20.45 6.90 13.73
C GLN A 95 -21.81 6.92 13.04
N ALA A 96 -21.90 7.51 11.85
CA ALA A 96 -23.13 7.50 11.08
C ALA A 96 -23.31 6.14 10.42
N GLU A 97 -24.38 5.44 10.75
CA GLU A 97 -24.78 4.24 10.02
C GLU A 97 -25.18 4.65 8.59
N GLN A 98 -24.59 3.98 7.60
CA GLN A 98 -24.98 4.15 6.22
C GLN A 98 -26.36 3.53 6.06
N GLN A 99 -27.40 4.37 5.93
CA GLN A 99 -28.73 3.89 5.58
C GLN A 99 -28.62 3.16 4.25
N VAL A 100 -28.79 1.84 4.29
CA VAL A 100 -28.97 1.02 3.10
C VAL A 100 -30.31 1.47 2.55
N GLU A 101 -30.30 2.32 1.52
CA GLU A 101 -31.47 2.52 0.68
C GLU A 101 -31.94 1.12 0.27
N GLU A 102 -33.11 0.73 0.76
CA GLU A 102 -33.77 -0.48 0.30
C GLU A 102 -33.91 -0.32 -1.21
N LYS A 103 -33.06 -1.01 -1.96
CA LYS A 103 -33.22 -1.15 -3.39
C LYS A 103 -34.59 -1.76 -3.60
N LEU A 104 -35.55 -0.92 -3.97
CA LEU A 104 -36.86 -1.34 -4.44
C LEU A 104 -36.60 -2.36 -5.55
N SER A 105 -36.78 -3.64 -5.21
CA SER A 105 -36.77 -4.72 -6.18
C SER A 105 -37.81 -4.35 -7.23
N GLY A 106 -37.40 -4.23 -8.50
CA GLY A 106 -38.24 -3.79 -9.63
C GLY A 106 -39.44 -4.71 -9.95
N ARG A 107 -39.91 -5.50 -8.99
CA ARG A 107 -41.15 -6.26 -9.05
C ARG A 107 -42.32 -5.29 -9.09
N GLY A 108 -42.82 -5.04 -10.31
CA GLY A 108 -44.02 -4.24 -10.57
C GLY A 108 -43.84 -3.10 -11.57
N LEU A 109 -42.61 -2.86 -12.05
CA LEU A 109 -42.37 -1.87 -13.11
C LEU A 109 -42.75 -2.47 -14.46
N VAL A 110 -43.93 -2.13 -14.96
CA VAL A 110 -44.34 -2.42 -16.34
C VAL A 110 -43.76 -1.33 -17.23
N ILE A 111 -42.56 -1.59 -17.78
CA ILE A 111 -41.95 -0.74 -18.79
C ILE A 111 -42.55 -1.14 -20.15
N ASP A 112 -42.98 -0.15 -20.94
CA ASP A 112 -43.52 -0.38 -22.28
C ASP A 112 -42.46 -1.05 -23.16
N GLU A 113 -42.84 -2.17 -23.79
CA GLU A 113 -42.00 -2.97 -24.68
C GLU A 113 -41.40 -2.14 -25.82
N ARG A 114 -42.10 -1.10 -26.30
CA ARG A 114 -41.59 -0.20 -27.34
C ARG A 114 -40.41 0.64 -26.86
N VAL A 115 -40.40 1.01 -25.58
CA VAL A 115 -39.30 1.77 -24.97
C VAL A 115 -38.08 0.87 -24.82
N ILE A 116 -38.28 -0.39 -24.40
CA ILE A 116 -37.20 -1.38 -24.33
C ILE A 116 -36.61 -1.62 -25.73
N GLN A 117 -37.45 -1.80 -26.74
CA GLN A 117 -37.03 -2.02 -28.11
C GLN A 117 -36.26 -0.82 -28.67
N LEU A 118 -36.75 0.41 -28.45
CA LEU A 118 -36.06 1.64 -28.85
C LEU A 118 -34.69 1.76 -28.17
N VAL A 119 -34.59 1.43 -26.88
CA VAL A 119 -33.31 1.45 -26.15
C VAL A 119 -32.34 0.40 -26.72
N ILE A 120 -32.79 -0.81 -27.00
CA ILE A 120 -31.97 -1.86 -27.61
C ILE A 120 -31.46 -1.44 -28.98
N GLU A 121 -32.34 -0.89 -29.83
CA GLU A 121 -31.97 -0.40 -31.17
C GLU A 121 -30.98 0.76 -31.10
N THR A 122 -31.20 1.70 -30.18
CA THR A 122 -30.31 2.85 -29.97
C THR A 122 -28.94 2.39 -29.47
N ILE A 123 -28.88 1.47 -28.50
CA ILE A 123 -27.61 0.90 -28.01
C ILE A 123 -26.89 0.18 -29.15
N SER A 124 -27.60 -0.60 -29.96
CA SER A 124 -27.01 -1.34 -31.08
C SER A 124 -26.45 -0.40 -32.16
N GLN A 125 -27.13 0.71 -32.45
CA GLN A 125 -26.63 1.74 -33.36
C GLN A 125 -25.40 2.45 -32.80
N VAL A 126 -25.42 2.83 -31.52
CA VAL A 126 -24.27 3.46 -30.85
C VAL A 126 -23.06 2.53 -30.84
N GLU A 127 -23.24 1.23 -30.59
CA GLU A 127 -22.15 0.25 -30.68
C GLU A 127 -21.58 0.14 -32.10
N ALA A 128 -22.44 0.15 -33.12
CA ALA A 128 -22.00 0.09 -34.52
C ALA A 128 -21.21 1.35 -34.91
N GLU A 129 -21.66 2.53 -34.50
CA GLU A 129 -20.97 3.79 -34.72
C GLU A 129 -19.64 3.85 -33.94
N GLN A 130 -19.62 3.42 -32.67
CA GLN A 130 -18.41 3.33 -31.87
C GLN A 130 -17.36 2.42 -32.49
N ARG A 131 -17.74 1.30 -33.11
CA ARG A 131 -16.80 0.43 -33.86
C ARG A 131 -16.17 1.15 -35.04
N PHE A 132 -16.92 2.04 -35.70
CA PHE A 132 -16.39 2.84 -36.81
C PHE A 132 -15.46 3.94 -36.32
N PHE A 133 -15.85 4.69 -35.28
CA PHE A 133 -15.02 5.74 -34.70
C PHE A 133 -13.77 5.20 -34.00
N GLY A 134 -13.85 4.05 -33.33
CA GLY A 134 -12.69 3.43 -32.68
C GLY A 134 -11.56 3.06 -33.64
N ARG A 135 -11.86 2.82 -34.93
CA ARG A 135 -10.85 2.64 -35.98
C ARG A 135 -10.17 3.94 -36.40
N LEU A 136 -10.88 5.07 -36.31
CA LEU A 136 -10.34 6.40 -36.61
C LEU A 136 -9.55 6.95 -35.41
N ASP A 137 -10.02 6.70 -34.18
CA ASP A 137 -9.30 7.04 -32.95
C ASP A 137 -7.94 6.32 -32.90
N ALA A 138 -7.88 5.05 -33.30
CA ALA A 138 -6.63 4.30 -33.43
C ALA A 138 -5.62 4.92 -34.42
N LEU A 139 -6.09 5.72 -35.39
CA LEU A 139 -5.24 6.44 -36.34
C LEU A 139 -4.85 7.85 -35.86
N LEU A 140 -5.55 8.38 -34.86
CA LEU A 140 -5.32 9.70 -34.26
C LEU A 140 -4.53 9.61 -32.93
N LEU A 141 -4.45 8.44 -32.31
CA LEU A 141 -3.70 8.20 -31.09
C LEU A 141 -2.18 8.15 -31.36
N GLU A 142 -1.58 9.34 -31.51
CA GLU A 142 -0.18 9.57 -31.17
C GLU A 142 -0.01 10.00 -29.69
N GLU A 143 -1.01 9.73 -28.83
CA GLU A 143 -0.92 10.04 -27.40
C GLU A 143 0.11 9.13 -26.74
N LYS A 144 1.34 9.62 -26.71
CA LYS A 144 2.42 9.04 -25.92
C LYS A 144 2.11 9.31 -24.46
N ILE A 145 1.90 8.25 -23.71
CA ILE A 145 1.75 8.33 -22.27
C ILE A 145 3.10 8.78 -21.69
N THR A 146 3.05 9.75 -20.77
CA THR A 146 4.22 10.25 -20.04
C THR A 146 4.06 10.01 -18.54
N LEU A 147 5.18 9.84 -17.85
CA LEU A 147 5.22 9.60 -16.40
C LEU A 147 5.54 10.87 -15.62
N ILE A 148 4.54 11.43 -14.94
CA ILE A 148 4.70 12.62 -14.08
C ILE A 148 5.05 12.17 -12.65
N PRO A 149 6.22 12.57 -12.10
CA PRO A 149 6.58 12.24 -10.72
C PRO A 149 5.65 12.90 -9.71
N LYS A 150 5.08 12.11 -8.80
CA LYS A 150 4.29 12.58 -7.66
C LYS A 150 5.13 12.70 -6.40
N ARG A 151 5.90 11.64 -6.13
CA ARG A 151 6.63 11.49 -4.87
C ARG A 151 7.84 10.60 -5.08
N THR A 152 8.92 10.89 -4.35
CA THR A 152 10.10 10.02 -4.26
C THR A 152 10.51 9.86 -2.80
N ILE A 153 10.80 8.63 -2.40
CA ILE A 153 11.25 8.25 -1.06
C ILE A 153 12.56 7.49 -1.24
N ARG A 154 13.61 7.92 -0.55
CA ARG A 154 14.90 7.21 -0.57
C ARG A 154 14.91 6.13 0.51
N LEU A 155 15.26 4.89 0.13
CA LEU A 155 15.54 3.83 1.09
C LEU A 155 17.02 3.87 1.48
N GLU A 156 17.27 3.85 2.78
CA GLU A 156 18.61 3.64 3.30
C GLU A 156 18.87 2.13 3.37
N MET A 157 19.35 1.56 2.26
CA MET A 157 19.79 0.17 2.25
C MET A 157 21.28 0.06 2.57
N THR A 158 21.58 -0.55 3.71
CA THR A 158 22.94 -0.87 4.15
C THR A 158 23.54 -2.08 3.42
N GLU A 159 22.70 -2.97 2.90
CA GLU A 159 23.12 -4.23 2.26
C GLU A 159 22.61 -4.32 0.82
N LYS A 160 23.50 -4.76 -0.08
CA LYS A 160 23.18 -5.01 -1.49
C LYS A 160 22.53 -6.38 -1.65
N MET A 161 21.24 -6.47 -1.34
CA MET A 161 20.44 -7.66 -1.64
C MET A 161 19.60 -7.41 -2.90
N PRO A 162 19.47 -8.40 -3.82
CA PRO A 162 18.64 -8.23 -5.00
C PRO A 162 17.17 -8.03 -4.64
N LEU A 163 16.48 -7.30 -5.51
CA LEU A 163 15.06 -7.06 -5.41
C LEU A 163 14.30 -8.15 -6.17
N ILE A 164 13.32 -8.74 -5.50
CA ILE A 164 12.43 -9.76 -6.09
C ILE A 164 11.15 -9.10 -6.58
N SER A 165 10.49 -8.34 -5.71
CA SER A 165 9.16 -7.81 -6.00
C SER A 165 8.88 -6.54 -5.21
N LEU A 166 8.00 -5.71 -5.77
CA LEU A 166 7.44 -4.51 -5.18
C LEU A 166 5.93 -4.67 -5.19
N LYS A 167 5.28 -4.38 -4.05
CA LYS A 167 3.82 -4.38 -3.95
C LYS A 167 3.34 -3.15 -3.21
N THR A 168 2.16 -2.69 -3.56
CA THR A 168 1.50 -1.58 -2.88
C THR A 168 0.12 -1.98 -2.38
N ASP A 169 -0.34 -1.35 -1.30
CA ASP A 169 -1.66 -1.57 -0.74
C ASP A 169 -2.60 -0.37 -0.98
N ARG A 170 -3.84 -0.48 -0.47
CA ARG A 170 -4.85 0.59 -0.56
C ARG A 170 -4.61 1.78 0.37
N THR A 171 -3.72 1.63 1.35
CA THR A 171 -3.43 2.65 2.38
C THR A 171 -2.13 3.40 2.12
N GLY A 172 -1.47 3.14 1.00
CA GLY A 172 -0.18 3.73 0.64
C GLY A 172 1.01 3.07 1.31
N ARG A 173 0.85 1.85 1.83
CA ARG A 173 1.95 0.97 2.24
C ARG A 173 2.64 0.42 1.02
N ILE A 174 3.95 0.34 1.10
CA ILE A 174 4.80 -0.21 0.05
C ILE A 174 5.61 -1.34 0.65
N ALA A 175 5.44 -2.54 0.14
CA ALA A 175 6.19 -3.72 0.52
C ALA A 175 7.25 -4.01 -0.53
N ILE A 176 8.47 -4.30 -0.08
CA ILE A 176 9.64 -4.56 -0.91
C ILE A 176 10.21 -5.91 -0.47
N LEU A 177 10.21 -6.85 -1.41
CA LEU A 177 10.73 -8.19 -1.17
C LEU A 177 12.16 -8.28 -1.69
N LEU A 178 13.09 -8.55 -0.78
CA LEU A 178 14.50 -8.66 -1.09
C LEU A 178 14.97 -10.11 -0.87
N GLY A 179 15.73 -10.63 -1.82
CA GLY A 179 16.25 -11.99 -1.81
C GLY A 179 16.93 -12.31 -3.14
N HIS A 180 17.11 -13.59 -3.44
CA HIS A 180 17.70 -14.02 -4.72
C HIS A 180 16.60 -14.35 -5.73
N LEU A 181 16.82 -14.04 -7.02
CA LEU A 181 15.84 -14.33 -8.09
C LEU A 181 15.91 -15.78 -8.57
N LYS A 182 17.10 -16.38 -8.52
CA LYS A 182 17.35 -17.75 -8.98
C LYS A 182 17.70 -18.61 -7.79
N HIS A 183 17.03 -19.75 -7.69
CA HIS A 183 17.22 -20.72 -6.63
C HIS A 183 17.55 -22.07 -7.25
N GLU A 184 18.54 -22.74 -6.67
CA GLU A 184 18.63 -24.18 -6.80
C GLU A 184 17.59 -24.82 -5.87
N SER A 185 17.28 -26.09 -6.11
CA SER A 185 16.23 -26.84 -5.40
C SER A 185 16.35 -26.76 -3.87
N TRP A 186 17.56 -26.50 -3.34
CA TRP A 186 17.84 -26.22 -1.94
C TRP A 186 18.53 -24.86 -1.82
N CYS A 187 17.76 -23.84 -1.42
CA CYS A 187 18.25 -22.49 -1.25
C CYS A 187 18.57 -22.23 0.24
N SER A 188 19.83 -21.96 0.58
CA SER A 188 20.23 -21.53 1.93
C SER A 188 20.25 -20.00 2.09
N HIS A 189 19.84 -19.26 1.07
CA HIS A 189 19.80 -17.80 1.14
C HIS A 189 18.70 -17.38 2.11
N THR A 190 19.00 -16.36 2.90
CA THR A 190 17.99 -15.61 3.64
C THR A 190 17.51 -14.43 2.79
N GLY A 191 16.34 -13.92 3.14
CA GLY A 191 15.85 -12.68 2.56
C GLY A 191 15.11 -11.85 3.60
N ARG A 192 14.62 -10.70 3.17
CA ARG A 192 13.90 -9.78 4.06
C ARG A 192 12.77 -9.07 3.34
N LEU A 193 11.75 -8.73 4.09
CA LEU A 193 10.68 -7.84 3.68
C LEU A 193 10.95 -6.48 4.29
N VAL A 194 10.89 -5.42 3.47
CA VAL A 194 10.89 -4.03 3.94
C VAL A 194 9.52 -3.44 3.66
N VAL A 195 8.83 -2.97 4.69
CA VAL A 195 7.53 -2.31 4.58
C VAL A 195 7.71 -0.83 4.91
N TYR A 196 7.32 0.02 3.96
CA TYR A 196 7.23 1.46 4.16
C TYR A 196 5.78 1.86 4.46
N HIS A 197 5.56 2.55 5.57
CA HIS A 197 4.26 3.08 5.93
C HIS A 197 4.41 4.35 6.79
N ARG A 198 3.70 5.43 6.42
CA ARG A 198 3.65 6.71 7.17
C ARG A 198 5.02 7.26 7.58
N GLY A 199 6.00 7.18 6.68
CA GLY A 199 7.35 7.71 6.94
C GLY A 199 8.25 6.79 7.78
N LYS A 200 7.79 5.59 8.13
CA LYS A 200 8.57 4.59 8.86
C LYS A 200 8.86 3.39 7.96
N PHE A 201 10.02 2.77 8.19
CA PHE A 201 10.42 1.51 7.57
C PHE A 201 10.43 0.42 8.62
N PHE A 202 9.79 -0.69 8.31
CA PHE A 202 9.79 -1.91 9.10
C PHE A 202 10.53 -2.98 8.30
N THR A 203 11.36 -3.78 8.96
CA THR A 203 12.15 -4.83 8.30
C THR A 203 11.91 -6.15 9.01
N ILE A 204 11.57 -7.18 8.25
CA ILE A 204 11.37 -8.54 8.73
C ILE A 204 12.35 -9.46 8.01
N HIS A 205 13.09 -10.26 8.77
CA HIS A 205 14.01 -11.27 8.24
C HIS A 205 13.35 -12.64 8.21
N PHE A 206 13.59 -13.39 7.14
CA PHE A 206 13.08 -14.75 6.97
C PHE A 206 14.20 -15.77 7.11
N SER A 207 13.82 -16.96 7.60
CA SER A 207 14.68 -18.15 7.68
C SER A 207 15.07 -18.72 6.31
N SER A 208 14.27 -18.42 5.28
CA SER A 208 14.39 -18.93 3.92
C SER A 208 14.23 -17.77 2.92
N CYS A 209 14.67 -17.99 1.69
CA CYS A 209 14.57 -16.96 0.67
C CYS A 209 13.10 -16.74 0.29
N PRO A 210 12.58 -15.51 0.38
CA PRO A 210 11.23 -15.21 -0.04
C PRO A 210 11.13 -15.29 -1.57
N THR A 211 9.96 -15.63 -2.09
CA THR A 211 9.72 -15.83 -3.53
C THR A 211 8.56 -14.99 -4.03
N GLN A 212 7.50 -14.85 -3.23
CA GLN A 212 6.30 -14.11 -3.58
C GLN A 212 5.76 -13.34 -2.38
N MET A 213 5.06 -12.25 -2.65
CA MET A 213 4.30 -11.53 -1.62
C MET A 213 3.00 -10.94 -2.16
N VAL A 214 2.04 -10.78 -1.27
CA VAL A 214 0.77 -10.08 -1.56
C VAL A 214 0.24 -9.38 -0.31
N PHE A 215 -0.35 -8.20 -0.48
CA PHE A 215 -1.08 -7.56 0.59
C PHE A 215 -2.42 -8.25 0.84
N ALA A 216 -2.70 -8.55 2.11
CA ALA A 216 -4.00 -8.97 2.57
C ALA A 216 -4.98 -7.78 2.60
N PRO A 217 -6.30 -8.04 2.47
CA PRO A 217 -7.32 -7.00 2.55
C PRO A 217 -7.33 -6.23 3.88
N GLN A 218 -6.83 -6.86 4.95
CA GLN A 218 -6.70 -6.28 6.29
C GLN A 218 -5.31 -5.66 6.55
N GLN A 219 -4.55 -5.32 5.49
CA GLN A 219 -3.24 -4.63 5.52
C GLN A 219 -2.04 -5.48 5.96
N GLN A 220 -2.23 -6.75 6.33
CA GLN A 220 -1.10 -7.67 6.54
C GLN A 220 -0.38 -7.94 5.21
N VAL A 221 0.88 -8.34 5.27
CA VAL A 221 1.62 -8.85 4.11
C VAL A 221 1.73 -10.35 4.25
N ILE A 222 1.37 -11.07 3.21
CA ILE A 222 1.63 -12.51 3.11
C ILE A 222 2.88 -12.68 2.27
N VAL A 223 3.88 -13.35 2.82
CA VAL A 223 5.14 -13.66 2.15
C VAL A 223 5.29 -15.16 2.06
N ALA A 224 5.61 -15.66 0.87
CA ALA A 224 5.93 -17.06 0.68
C ALA A 224 7.40 -17.25 0.33
N THR A 225 7.90 -18.46 0.54
CA THR A 225 9.33 -18.79 0.46
C THR A 225 9.63 -19.96 -0.47
N ALA A 226 10.92 -20.11 -0.78
CA ALA A 226 11.45 -21.20 -1.58
C ALA A 226 11.30 -22.59 -0.92
N THR A 227 11.15 -22.63 0.41
CA THR A 227 10.95 -23.86 1.18
C THR A 227 9.48 -24.32 1.22
N GLY A 228 8.55 -23.53 0.67
CA GLY A 228 7.12 -23.85 0.71
C GLY A 228 6.39 -23.30 1.94
N GLU A 229 7.07 -22.51 2.77
CA GLU A 229 6.49 -21.86 3.94
C GLU A 229 5.85 -20.52 3.55
N ILE A 230 4.75 -20.19 4.23
CA ILE A 230 4.04 -18.92 4.11
C ILE A 230 4.02 -18.23 5.47
N PHE A 231 4.39 -16.95 5.47
CA PHE A 231 4.41 -16.06 6.61
C PHE A 231 3.30 -15.02 6.45
N LEU A 232 2.60 -14.72 7.54
CA LEU A 232 1.69 -13.59 7.65
C LEU A 232 2.34 -12.57 8.57
N THR A 233 2.56 -11.37 8.06
CA THR A 233 3.29 -10.32 8.78
C THR A 233 2.49 -9.03 8.83
N LEU A 234 2.74 -8.24 9.87
CA LEU A 234 2.20 -6.89 10.00
C LEU A 234 3.29 -6.01 10.58
N ASP A 235 3.63 -4.96 9.84
CA ASP A 235 4.69 -4.01 10.20
C ASP A 235 6.05 -4.72 10.44
N ASP A 236 6.53 -4.80 11.69
CA ASP A 236 7.78 -5.47 12.08
C ASP A 236 7.60 -6.86 12.71
N GLU A 237 6.37 -7.37 12.79
CA GLU A 237 6.05 -8.63 13.46
C GLU A 237 5.60 -9.72 12.47
N ILE A 238 6.06 -10.96 12.71
CA ILE A 238 5.51 -12.16 12.09
C ILE A 238 4.37 -12.65 12.97
N LEU A 239 3.13 -12.49 12.49
CA LEU A 239 1.93 -12.90 13.22
C LEU A 239 1.72 -14.41 13.18
N TRP A 240 2.08 -15.03 12.06
CA TRP A 240 1.88 -16.46 11.84
C TRP A 240 2.82 -17.00 10.77
N THR A 241 3.18 -18.27 10.93
CA THR A 241 4.00 -19.04 9.99
C THR A 241 3.33 -20.38 9.74
N SER A 242 3.32 -20.84 8.49
CA SER A 242 2.85 -22.17 8.15
C SER A 242 3.89 -23.23 8.47
N ASP A 243 3.47 -24.35 9.06
CA ASP A 243 4.28 -25.57 9.10
C ASP A 243 4.26 -26.26 7.72
N SER A 244 5.12 -25.82 6.81
CA SER A 244 5.30 -26.35 5.44
C SER A 244 4.00 -26.50 4.63
N MET A 245 3.40 -25.38 4.21
CA MET A 245 2.16 -25.40 3.42
C MET A 245 2.35 -26.11 2.07
N HIS A 246 3.49 -25.91 1.42
CA HIS A 246 3.92 -26.61 0.20
C HIS A 246 5.21 -27.38 0.44
N ASN A 247 5.51 -28.34 -0.43
CA ASN A 247 6.75 -29.13 -0.35
C ASN A 247 7.90 -28.54 -1.17
N GLN A 248 7.62 -27.53 -1.98
CA GLN A 248 8.58 -26.83 -2.83
C GLN A 248 8.25 -25.33 -2.86
N SER A 249 9.08 -24.56 -3.55
CA SER A 249 8.94 -23.12 -3.73
C SER A 249 7.53 -22.71 -4.13
N VAL A 250 6.96 -21.81 -3.33
CA VAL A 250 5.70 -21.15 -3.68
C VAL A 250 5.97 -20.16 -4.80
N THR A 251 5.20 -20.27 -5.87
CA THR A 251 5.37 -19.50 -7.11
C THR A 251 4.28 -18.47 -7.32
N GLY A 252 3.13 -18.64 -6.65
CA GLY A 252 1.99 -17.75 -6.83
C GLY A 252 1.17 -17.58 -5.56
N LEU A 253 0.75 -16.33 -5.31
CA LEU A 253 -0.20 -15.95 -4.28
C LEU A 253 -1.27 -15.05 -4.89
N ARG A 254 -2.54 -15.43 -4.78
CA ARG A 254 -3.64 -14.65 -5.34
C ARG A 254 -4.86 -14.66 -4.44
N TRP A 255 -5.39 -13.48 -4.15
CA TRP A 255 -6.70 -13.36 -3.50
C TRP A 255 -7.82 -13.69 -4.48
N VAL A 256 -8.58 -14.71 -4.16
CA VAL A 256 -9.81 -15.12 -4.85
C VAL A 256 -11.01 -14.33 -4.30
N SER A 257 -10.99 -14.04 -3.00
CA SER A 257 -11.96 -13.17 -2.33
C SER A 257 -11.27 -12.31 -1.28
N SER A 258 -12.02 -11.53 -0.50
CA SER A 258 -11.45 -10.76 0.61
C SER A 258 -10.94 -11.62 1.79
N GLN A 259 -11.23 -12.93 1.77
CA GLN A 259 -10.83 -13.86 2.82
C GLN A 259 -10.13 -15.10 2.27
N LEU A 260 -10.27 -15.40 0.98
CA LEU A 260 -9.73 -16.61 0.38
C LEU A 260 -8.47 -16.30 -0.43
N LEU A 261 -7.35 -16.91 -0.02
CA LEU A 261 -6.07 -16.85 -0.69
C LEU A 261 -5.80 -18.19 -1.38
N LEU A 262 -5.53 -18.15 -2.68
CA LEU A 262 -4.96 -19.25 -3.42
C LEU A 262 -3.43 -19.14 -3.41
N SER A 263 -2.78 -20.24 -3.07
CA SER A 263 -1.33 -20.39 -3.16
C SER A 263 -0.99 -21.55 -4.10
N THR A 264 0.08 -21.37 -4.87
CA THR A 264 0.55 -22.33 -5.86
C THR A 264 2.06 -22.53 -5.73
N ALA A 265 2.55 -23.73 -6.04
CA ALA A 265 3.96 -24.06 -5.93
C ALA A 265 4.46 -24.97 -7.06
N LEU A 266 5.78 -25.09 -7.16
CA LEU A 266 6.45 -25.99 -8.10
C LEU A 266 6.18 -27.47 -7.82
N ASP A 267 5.69 -27.81 -6.64
CA ASP A 267 5.26 -29.18 -6.34
C ASP A 267 3.93 -29.56 -6.99
N GLY A 268 3.31 -28.67 -7.77
CA GLY A 268 2.04 -28.89 -8.46
C GLY A 268 0.81 -28.85 -7.56
N ARG A 269 0.96 -28.40 -6.30
CA ARG A 269 -0.14 -28.30 -5.35
C ARG A 269 -0.77 -26.91 -5.40
N LEU A 270 -2.09 -26.89 -5.48
CA LEU A 270 -2.93 -25.72 -5.31
C LEU A 270 -3.55 -25.81 -3.91
N ILE A 271 -3.47 -24.74 -3.12
CA ILE A 271 -4.07 -24.68 -1.79
C ILE A 271 -4.87 -23.40 -1.66
N LEU A 272 -6.16 -23.55 -1.36
CA LEU A 272 -7.05 -22.45 -1.01
C LEU A 272 -7.14 -22.36 0.50
N SER A 273 -6.77 -21.19 1.03
CA SER A 273 -6.73 -20.94 2.46
C SER A 273 -7.62 -19.76 2.84
N SER A 274 -8.22 -19.84 4.02
CA SER A 274 -9.01 -18.78 4.63
C SER A 274 -8.12 -17.91 5.52
N LEU A 275 -8.15 -16.61 5.30
CA LEU A 275 -7.57 -15.61 6.19
C LEU A 275 -8.50 -15.41 7.39
N LYS A 276 -8.00 -15.82 8.55
CA LYS A 276 -8.51 -15.36 9.85
C LYS A 276 -7.72 -14.13 10.29
N ALA A 277 -8.09 -13.54 11.42
CA ALA A 277 -7.51 -12.27 11.90
C ALA A 277 -5.96 -12.28 11.91
N THR A 278 -5.35 -13.37 12.36
CA THR A 278 -3.90 -13.50 12.53
C THR A 278 -3.34 -14.83 12.01
N SER A 279 -4.14 -15.62 11.28
CA SER A 279 -3.69 -16.93 10.78
C SER A 279 -4.30 -17.23 9.42
N LEU A 280 -3.63 -18.12 8.69
CA LEU A 280 -4.07 -18.61 7.39
C LEU A 280 -4.34 -20.11 7.49
N GLU A 281 -5.59 -20.53 7.27
CA GLU A 281 -5.98 -21.94 7.41
C GLU A 281 -6.32 -22.55 6.05
N ALA A 282 -5.68 -23.67 5.70
CA ALA A 282 -5.98 -24.38 4.48
C ALA A 282 -7.40 -24.99 4.54
N ILE A 283 -8.24 -24.64 3.56
CA ILE A 283 -9.61 -25.15 3.43
C ILE A 283 -9.65 -26.33 2.47
N LYS A 284 -9.00 -26.16 1.30
CA LYS A 284 -9.01 -27.13 0.21
C LYS A 284 -7.64 -27.20 -0.46
N SER A 285 -7.33 -28.36 -1.02
CA SER A 285 -6.12 -28.55 -1.80
C SER A 285 -6.35 -29.53 -2.94
N VAL A 286 -5.76 -29.24 -4.09
CA VAL A 286 -5.79 -30.07 -5.30
C VAL A 286 -4.36 -30.19 -5.84
N ASN A 287 -4.01 -31.35 -6.40
CA ASN A 287 -2.75 -31.54 -7.10
C ASN A 287 -3.00 -31.55 -8.60
N VAL A 288 -2.25 -30.73 -9.33
CA VAL A 288 -2.20 -30.76 -10.79
C VAL A 288 -1.13 -31.76 -11.21
N THR A 289 -1.52 -32.69 -12.07
CA THR A 289 -0.67 -33.78 -12.55
C THR A 289 -0.43 -33.69 -14.04
N ILE A 290 0.52 -34.48 -14.54
CA ILE A 290 0.78 -34.62 -15.98
C ILE A 290 -0.46 -35.10 -16.74
N ASN A 291 -1.36 -35.85 -16.09
CA ASN A 291 -2.63 -36.24 -16.71
C ASN A 291 -3.55 -35.05 -16.99
N ASP A 292 -3.44 -33.98 -16.21
CA ASP A 292 -4.27 -32.79 -16.35
C ASP A 292 -3.75 -31.87 -17.47
N LEU A 293 -2.55 -32.13 -18.01
CA LEU A 293 -1.99 -31.34 -19.11
C LEU A 293 -2.86 -31.43 -20.37
N PRO A 294 -3.01 -30.32 -21.12
CA PRO A 294 -3.58 -30.31 -22.46
C PRO A 294 -2.86 -31.31 -23.38
N ARG A 295 -3.62 -31.97 -24.27
CA ARG A 295 -3.08 -32.97 -25.21
C ARG A 295 -1.95 -32.44 -26.11
N SER A 296 -1.92 -31.13 -26.37
CA SER A 296 -0.89 -30.49 -27.18
C SER A 296 0.52 -30.58 -26.57
N VAL A 297 0.62 -30.52 -25.24
CA VAL A 297 1.91 -30.58 -24.50
C VAL A 297 2.09 -31.90 -23.73
N ARG A 298 1.02 -32.68 -23.57
CA ARG A 298 1.04 -33.96 -22.86
C ARG A 298 1.63 -35.08 -23.72
N ARG A 299 2.79 -35.61 -23.31
CA ARG A 299 3.43 -36.78 -23.96
C ARG A 299 2.90 -38.14 -23.46
N SER A 300 2.29 -38.20 -22.27
CA SER A 300 1.81 -39.45 -21.66
C SER A 300 0.42 -39.29 -21.04
N ASN A 301 -0.43 -40.31 -21.17
CA ASN A 301 -1.85 -40.23 -20.77
C ASN A 301 -2.15 -40.79 -19.37
N SER A 302 -1.13 -41.21 -18.61
CA SER A 302 -1.33 -41.96 -17.36
C SER A 302 -0.29 -41.69 -16.27
N SER A 303 0.32 -40.51 -16.26
CA SER A 303 1.32 -40.13 -15.25
C SER A 303 0.70 -39.39 -14.07
N ILE A 304 0.88 -39.94 -12.87
CA ILE A 304 0.53 -39.30 -11.59
C ILE A 304 1.57 -38.29 -11.12
N LYS A 305 2.67 -38.09 -11.88
CA LYS A 305 3.67 -37.06 -11.54
C LYS A 305 3.00 -35.69 -11.57
N ARG A 306 3.39 -34.84 -10.63
CA ARG A 306 2.86 -33.48 -10.49
C ARG A 306 3.48 -32.56 -11.53
N ALA A 307 2.70 -31.59 -12.00
CA ALA A 307 3.16 -30.55 -12.92
C ALA A 307 3.44 -29.26 -12.12
N GLY A 308 4.65 -28.72 -12.21
CA GLY A 308 5.00 -27.52 -11.43
C GLY A 308 4.22 -26.30 -11.90
N ILE A 309 3.57 -25.61 -10.95
CA ILE A 309 2.82 -24.39 -11.22
C ILE A 309 3.75 -23.20 -11.03
N VAL A 310 3.77 -22.27 -11.97
CA VAL A 310 4.71 -21.14 -12.03
C VAL A 310 4.01 -19.79 -11.91
N ALA A 311 2.75 -19.69 -12.33
CA ALA A 311 2.02 -18.44 -12.28
C ALA A 311 0.53 -18.67 -11.95
N VAL A 312 -0.06 -17.67 -11.31
CA VAL A 312 -1.50 -17.59 -11.03
C VAL A 312 -1.98 -16.19 -11.36
N THR A 313 -3.10 -16.09 -12.06
CA THR A 313 -3.66 -14.81 -12.50
C THR A 313 -5.19 -14.87 -12.57
N GLY A 314 -5.83 -13.73 -12.83
CA GLY A 314 -7.28 -13.64 -12.97
C GLY A 314 -7.96 -12.81 -11.90
N ASN A 315 -9.29 -12.93 -11.81
CA ASN A 315 -10.16 -12.14 -10.95
C ASN A 315 -10.94 -13.05 -9.98
N ARG A 316 -11.97 -12.51 -9.30
CA ARG A 316 -12.76 -13.29 -8.33
C ARG A 316 -13.61 -14.40 -8.95
N ASN A 317 -13.92 -14.29 -10.23
CA ASN A 317 -14.83 -15.18 -10.95
C ASN A 317 -14.06 -16.19 -11.82
N GLU A 318 -12.91 -15.78 -12.35
CA GLU A 318 -12.06 -16.57 -13.24
C GLU A 318 -10.63 -16.55 -12.71
N VAL A 319 -10.14 -17.72 -12.29
CA VAL A 319 -8.77 -17.88 -11.79
C VAL A 319 -8.04 -18.79 -12.74
N PHE A 320 -6.85 -18.39 -13.18
CA PHE A 320 -6.05 -19.16 -14.09
C PHE A 320 -4.72 -19.51 -13.46
N VAL A 321 -4.27 -20.74 -13.68
CA VAL A 321 -2.96 -21.22 -13.26
C VAL A 321 -2.19 -21.70 -14.46
N ALA A 322 -0.88 -21.48 -14.46
CA ALA A 322 0.01 -21.91 -15.52
C ALA A 322 1.16 -22.74 -14.97
N SER A 323 1.67 -23.66 -15.79
CA SER A 323 2.81 -24.51 -15.45
C SER A 323 4.06 -24.15 -16.24
N GLU A 324 5.20 -24.59 -15.73
CA GLU A 324 6.50 -24.56 -16.43
C GLU A 324 6.44 -25.24 -17.80
N THR A 325 5.57 -26.25 -17.96
CA THR A 325 5.36 -26.97 -19.22
C THR A 325 4.53 -26.18 -20.24
N GLY A 326 4.09 -24.98 -19.86
CA GLY A 326 3.34 -24.05 -20.69
C GLY A 326 1.83 -24.30 -20.74
N ALA A 327 1.33 -25.31 -20.03
CA ALA A 327 -0.11 -25.53 -19.90
C ALA A 327 -0.76 -24.43 -19.05
N VAL A 328 -1.94 -23.99 -19.47
CA VAL A 328 -2.81 -23.06 -18.74
C VAL A 328 -4.13 -23.75 -18.43
N TRP A 329 -4.59 -23.59 -17.20
CA TRP A 329 -5.86 -24.10 -16.73
C TRP A 329 -6.73 -22.99 -16.16
N ASN A 330 -8.04 -23.10 -16.39
CA ASN A 330 -9.05 -22.39 -15.63
C ASN A 330 -9.35 -23.18 -14.36
N LEU A 331 -9.35 -22.48 -13.23
CA LEU A 331 -9.63 -23.01 -11.91
C LEU A 331 -10.96 -22.45 -11.44
N ASN A 332 -11.89 -23.34 -11.10
CA ASN A 332 -13.09 -22.91 -10.40
C ASN A 332 -12.74 -22.62 -8.93
N PRO A 333 -12.94 -21.37 -8.46
CA PRO A 333 -12.56 -21.00 -7.10
C PRO A 333 -13.35 -21.73 -6.00
N ASP A 334 -14.55 -22.22 -6.29
CA ASP A 334 -15.43 -22.83 -5.29
C ASP A 334 -15.02 -24.27 -4.96
N ASP A 335 -14.63 -25.06 -5.96
CA ASP A 335 -14.29 -26.48 -5.81
C ASP A 335 -12.83 -26.82 -6.15
N LEU A 336 -12.04 -25.85 -6.62
CA LEU A 336 -10.68 -26.02 -7.15
C LEU A 336 -10.60 -27.04 -8.29
N SER A 337 -11.70 -27.26 -9.02
CA SER A 337 -11.67 -28.07 -10.24
C SER A 337 -10.83 -27.37 -11.31
N VAL A 338 -10.01 -28.15 -11.99
CA VAL A 338 -9.01 -27.67 -12.94
C VAL A 338 -9.46 -28.09 -14.34
N GLN A 339 -9.69 -27.12 -15.22
CA GLN A 339 -10.06 -27.34 -16.61
C GLN A 339 -8.94 -26.83 -17.54
N PRO A 340 -8.34 -27.68 -18.38
CA PRO A 340 -7.34 -27.23 -19.34
C PRO A 340 -7.97 -26.31 -20.38
N ILE A 341 -7.36 -25.14 -20.63
CA ILE A 341 -7.81 -24.22 -21.67
C ILE A 341 -6.89 -24.27 -22.90
N GLY A 342 -5.58 -24.22 -22.70
CA GLY A 342 -4.60 -24.25 -23.78
C GLY A 342 -3.17 -24.37 -23.27
N ALA A 343 -2.20 -24.22 -24.16
CA ALA A 343 -0.79 -24.32 -23.80
C ALA A 343 0.11 -23.55 -24.76
N ASP A 344 1.20 -23.01 -24.22
CA ASP A 344 2.33 -22.47 -24.99
C ASP A 344 3.50 -23.46 -24.96
N PRO A 345 3.93 -24.03 -26.10
CA PRO A 345 4.99 -25.03 -26.12
C PRO A 345 6.37 -24.50 -25.66
N GLU A 346 6.58 -23.19 -25.63
CA GLU A 346 7.82 -22.57 -25.13
C GLU A 346 7.86 -22.44 -23.59
N GLY A 347 6.79 -22.83 -22.91
CA GLY A 347 6.69 -22.69 -21.47
C GLY A 347 6.19 -21.32 -21.03
N ILE A 348 5.90 -21.21 -19.74
CA ILE A 348 5.41 -19.98 -19.10
C ILE A 348 6.29 -19.74 -17.89
N GLU A 349 6.72 -18.50 -17.68
CA GLU A 349 7.36 -18.04 -16.45
C GLU A 349 6.42 -17.08 -15.69
N GLN A 350 5.82 -16.12 -16.40
CA GLN A 350 4.82 -15.21 -15.84
C GLN A 350 3.59 -15.17 -16.72
N LEU A 351 2.41 -15.03 -16.10
CA LEU A 351 1.13 -14.94 -16.79
C LEU A 351 0.29 -13.80 -16.23
N PHE A 352 -0.15 -12.89 -17.10
CA PHE A 352 -1.00 -11.77 -16.75
C PHE A 352 -2.34 -11.89 -17.49
N SER A 353 -3.46 -11.77 -16.77
CA SER A 353 -4.78 -11.70 -17.38
C SER A 353 -5.08 -10.27 -17.85
N CYS A 354 -5.59 -10.14 -19.07
CA CYS A 354 -6.07 -8.89 -19.64
C CYS A 354 -7.51 -9.05 -20.17
N SER A 355 -8.10 -7.95 -20.66
CA SER A 355 -9.46 -7.93 -21.25
C SER A 355 -9.63 -8.94 -22.38
N SER A 356 -8.64 -9.02 -23.27
CA SER A 356 -8.68 -9.80 -24.52
C SER A 356 -8.07 -11.19 -24.42
N GLY A 357 -7.44 -11.55 -23.30
CA GLY A 357 -6.76 -12.85 -23.15
C GLY A 357 -5.71 -12.86 -22.04
N PHE A 358 -4.51 -13.31 -22.39
CA PHE A 358 -3.35 -13.35 -21.49
C PHE A 358 -2.10 -12.79 -22.14
N VAL A 359 -1.22 -12.22 -21.30
CA VAL A 359 0.17 -11.96 -21.63
C VAL A 359 1.03 -13.04 -20.97
N ASN A 360 1.74 -13.82 -21.78
CA ASN A 360 2.75 -14.78 -21.33
C ASN A 360 4.14 -14.16 -21.44
N VAL A 361 4.95 -14.35 -20.41
CA VAL A 361 6.40 -14.18 -20.47
C VAL A 361 7.03 -15.56 -20.41
N THR A 362 7.76 -15.96 -21.46
CA THR A 362 8.45 -17.24 -21.51
C THR A 362 9.72 -17.23 -20.63
N PRO A 363 10.33 -18.38 -20.33
CA PRO A 363 11.59 -18.45 -19.58
C PRO A 363 12.78 -17.71 -20.23
N GLU A 364 12.70 -17.41 -21.52
CA GLU A 364 13.69 -16.61 -22.25
C GLU A 364 13.36 -15.11 -22.22
N GLY A 365 12.28 -14.71 -21.54
CA GLY A 365 11.81 -13.34 -21.41
C GLY A 365 10.96 -12.86 -22.59
N LEU A 366 10.65 -13.71 -23.58
CA LEU A 366 9.84 -13.33 -24.74
C LEU A 366 8.39 -13.08 -24.30
N ILE A 367 7.80 -11.99 -24.79
CA ILE A 367 6.42 -11.61 -24.45
C ILE A 367 5.48 -12.07 -25.56
N LYS A 368 4.44 -12.84 -25.20
CA LYS A 368 3.43 -13.35 -26.13
C LYS A 368 2.03 -13.01 -25.67
N LEU A 369 1.12 -12.81 -26.62
CA LEU A 369 -0.30 -12.67 -26.39
C LEU A 369 -1.00 -13.98 -26.68
N LEU A 370 -1.79 -14.45 -25.72
CA LEU A 370 -2.61 -15.65 -25.83
C LEU A 370 -4.07 -15.26 -25.78
N HIS A 371 -4.89 -15.96 -26.56
CA HIS A 371 -6.34 -15.87 -26.46
C HIS A 371 -6.80 -16.48 -25.12
N LYS A 372 -8.05 -16.22 -24.72
CA LYS A 372 -8.65 -16.86 -23.54
C LYS A 372 -8.71 -18.39 -23.63
N ASP A 373 -8.66 -18.93 -24.84
CA ASP A 373 -8.56 -20.38 -25.08
C ASP A 373 -7.11 -20.91 -24.98
N GLY A 374 -6.15 -20.07 -24.53
CA GLY A 374 -4.75 -20.43 -24.34
C GLY A 374 -3.98 -20.70 -25.65
N VAL A 375 -4.49 -20.25 -26.79
CA VAL A 375 -3.80 -20.29 -28.09
C VAL A 375 -3.02 -19.00 -28.28
N THR A 376 -1.75 -19.09 -28.67
CA THR A 376 -0.92 -17.93 -28.99
C THR A 376 -1.50 -17.17 -30.19
N ILE A 377 -1.83 -15.89 -29.98
CA ILE A 377 -2.29 -14.96 -31.01
C ILE A 377 -1.09 -14.37 -31.73
N GLU A 378 -0.12 -13.87 -30.95
CA GLU A 378 0.98 -13.06 -31.46
C GLU A 378 2.16 -13.13 -30.49
N SER A 379 3.38 -13.11 -31.03
CA SER A 379 4.59 -12.87 -30.24
C SER A 379 4.96 -11.41 -30.41
N LEU A 380 5.07 -10.67 -29.31
CA LEU A 380 5.53 -9.30 -29.36
C LEU A 380 7.05 -9.33 -29.50
N ASP A 381 7.61 -8.52 -30.40
CA ASP A 381 9.07 -8.34 -30.55
C ASP A 381 9.66 -7.55 -29.37
N ALA A 382 9.39 -8.02 -28.15
CA ALA A 382 9.75 -7.42 -26.89
C ALA A 382 10.15 -8.50 -25.89
N PHE A 383 11.12 -8.14 -25.06
CA PHE A 383 11.67 -9.01 -24.01
C PHE A 383 11.60 -8.30 -22.67
N THR A 384 11.41 -9.05 -21.59
CA THR A 384 11.52 -8.56 -20.22
C THR A 384 12.48 -9.44 -19.44
N ASP A 385 13.42 -8.81 -18.73
CA ASP A 385 14.36 -9.47 -17.82
C ASP A 385 13.93 -9.34 -16.34
N ARG A 386 12.82 -8.63 -16.10
CA ARG A 386 12.41 -8.14 -14.77
C ARG A 386 10.91 -8.28 -14.53
N PRO A 387 10.44 -8.08 -13.28
CA PRO A 387 9.03 -8.09 -12.96
C PRO A 387 8.24 -7.11 -13.83
N ALA A 388 7.18 -7.61 -14.44
CA ALA A 388 6.22 -6.82 -15.21
C ALA A 388 4.91 -6.65 -14.43
N CYS A 389 4.10 -5.68 -14.84
CA CYS A 389 2.78 -5.45 -14.26
C CYS A 389 1.78 -5.05 -15.34
N ILE A 390 0.49 -5.17 -15.03
CA ILE A 390 -0.59 -4.84 -15.95
C ILE A 390 -1.62 -3.94 -15.28
N ARG A 391 -2.05 -2.91 -16.00
CA ARG A 391 -3.14 -2.00 -15.62
C ARG A 391 -4.17 -1.97 -16.74
N LYS A 392 -5.29 -2.66 -16.55
CA LYS A 392 -6.33 -2.81 -17.59
C LYS A 392 -5.73 -3.42 -18.87
N SER A 393 -5.64 -2.67 -19.96
CA SER A 393 -5.02 -3.04 -21.23
C SER A 393 -3.56 -2.59 -21.35
N LEU A 394 -3.03 -1.81 -20.41
CA LEU A 394 -1.64 -1.35 -20.44
C LEU A 394 -0.73 -2.37 -19.75
N PHE A 395 0.11 -3.05 -20.53
CA PHE A 395 1.17 -3.92 -20.04
C PHE A 395 2.48 -3.15 -19.90
N LEU A 396 3.07 -3.17 -18.71
CA LEU A 396 4.30 -2.46 -18.39
C LEU A 396 5.38 -3.44 -18.02
N PHE A 397 6.55 -3.28 -18.62
CA PHE A 397 7.71 -4.12 -18.36
C PHE A 397 8.99 -3.29 -18.47
N ILE A 398 10.05 -3.84 -17.89
CA ILE A 398 11.37 -3.24 -17.93
C ILE A 398 12.22 -4.04 -18.90
N ASN A 399 12.93 -3.35 -19.78
CA ASN A 399 13.86 -3.96 -20.72
C ASN A 399 15.11 -3.08 -20.83
N ASN A 400 16.28 -3.61 -20.45
CA ASN A 400 17.56 -2.94 -20.62
C ASN A 400 17.64 -1.49 -20.07
N GLY A 401 17.00 -1.22 -18.92
CA GLY A 401 16.97 0.11 -18.31
C GLY A 401 15.95 1.08 -18.94
N GLU A 402 15.05 0.58 -19.78
CA GLU A 402 13.88 1.30 -20.27
C GLU A 402 12.62 0.71 -19.63
N ILE A 403 11.67 1.60 -19.29
CA ILE A 403 10.29 1.20 -19.03
C ILE A 403 9.52 1.31 -20.34
N ILE A 404 8.85 0.22 -20.71
CA ILE A 404 8.05 0.13 -21.93
C ILE A 404 6.61 -0.19 -21.51
N GLY A 405 5.67 0.61 -22.02
CA GLY A 405 4.24 0.38 -21.90
C GLY A 405 3.63 0.04 -23.24
N LEU A 406 3.01 -1.13 -23.32
CA LEU A 406 2.31 -1.65 -24.49
C LEU A 406 0.82 -1.61 -24.22
N ASP A 407 0.07 -0.89 -25.06
CA ASP A 407 -1.38 -1.01 -25.07
C ASP A 407 -1.74 -2.30 -25.80
N LEU A 408 -2.34 -3.24 -25.09
CA LEU A 408 -2.68 -4.56 -25.59
C LEU A 408 -3.89 -4.55 -26.54
N ASP A 409 -4.77 -3.56 -26.44
CA ASP A 409 -5.94 -3.44 -27.31
C ASP A 409 -5.53 -2.83 -28.65
N LEU A 410 -4.67 -1.80 -28.62
CA LEU A 410 -4.12 -1.15 -29.82
C LEU A 410 -2.88 -1.85 -30.40
N ARG A 411 -2.26 -2.76 -29.61
CA ARG A 411 -1.02 -3.49 -29.94
C ARG A 411 0.13 -2.58 -30.32
N MET A 412 0.26 -1.46 -29.62
CA MET A 412 1.29 -0.46 -29.88
C MET A 412 2.01 -0.05 -28.61
N VAL A 413 3.26 0.37 -28.77
CA VAL A 413 4.04 0.95 -27.68
C VAL A 413 3.55 2.39 -27.46
N VAL A 414 2.94 2.63 -26.30
CA VAL A 414 2.39 3.93 -25.90
C VAL A 414 3.28 4.67 -24.92
N LEU A 415 4.18 3.95 -24.23
CA LEU A 415 5.17 4.52 -23.30
C LEU A 415 6.53 3.91 -23.60
N ARG A 416 7.55 4.76 -23.72
CA ARG A 416 8.95 4.35 -23.76
C ARG A 416 9.81 5.42 -23.15
N GLU A 417 10.30 5.17 -21.93
CA GLU A 417 11.16 6.10 -21.21
C GLU A 417 12.39 5.37 -20.68
N ARG A 418 13.56 6.01 -20.76
CA ARG A 418 14.80 5.47 -20.20
C ARG A 418 14.86 5.78 -18.70
N ARG A 419 14.60 4.77 -17.88
CA ARG A 419 14.63 4.84 -16.42
C ARG A 419 15.11 3.51 -15.86
N ASP A 420 16.17 3.56 -15.05
CA ASP A 420 16.80 2.37 -14.48
C ASP A 420 16.02 1.82 -13.29
N PHE A 421 14.79 1.36 -13.54
CA PHE A 421 13.94 0.71 -12.53
C PHE A 421 14.34 -0.74 -12.32
N LEU A 422 14.41 -1.17 -11.07
CA LEU A 422 14.62 -2.55 -10.64
C LEU A 422 13.31 -3.34 -10.61
N ALA A 423 12.23 -2.74 -10.14
CA ALA A 423 10.88 -3.32 -10.21
C ALA A 423 9.82 -2.24 -10.30
N ILE A 424 8.65 -2.64 -10.78
CA ILE A 424 7.46 -1.82 -10.96
C ILE A 424 6.23 -2.55 -10.43
N ASP A 425 5.27 -1.78 -9.95
CA ASP A 425 3.93 -2.24 -9.58
C ASP A 425 2.93 -1.11 -9.80
N ILE A 426 1.63 -1.44 -9.80
CA ILE A 426 0.56 -0.46 -9.97
C ILE A 426 -0.20 -0.34 -8.67
N ASP A 427 -0.36 0.89 -8.19
CA ASP A 427 -1.13 1.16 -6.99
C ASP A 427 -2.64 1.04 -7.24
N VAL A 428 -3.41 1.23 -6.17
CA VAL A 428 -4.87 1.10 -6.20
C VAL A 428 -5.53 2.25 -6.97
N ASN A 429 -4.86 3.40 -7.08
CA ASN A 429 -5.32 4.54 -7.89
C ASN A 429 -4.95 4.37 -9.38
N GLY A 430 -4.12 3.37 -9.70
CA GLY A 430 -3.60 3.13 -11.04
C GLY A 430 -2.35 3.96 -11.36
N ASP A 431 -1.69 4.55 -10.37
CA ASP A 431 -0.37 5.15 -10.48
C ASP A 431 0.73 4.08 -10.53
N LEU A 432 1.83 4.39 -11.19
CA LEU A 432 3.00 3.53 -11.25
C LEU A 432 3.88 3.76 -10.03
N VAL A 433 4.21 2.69 -9.31
CA VAL A 433 5.20 2.71 -8.25
C VAL A 433 6.41 1.92 -8.72
N ALA A 434 7.57 2.56 -8.70
CA ALA A 434 8.81 1.98 -9.17
C ALA A 434 9.92 2.17 -8.14
N ILE A 435 10.87 1.26 -8.14
CA ILE A 435 12.10 1.38 -7.35
C ILE A 435 13.29 1.36 -8.29
N ASP A 436 14.19 2.34 -8.16
CA ASP A 436 15.35 2.49 -9.03
C ASP A 436 16.62 1.78 -8.50
N THR A 437 17.70 1.82 -9.27
CA THR A 437 19.01 1.27 -8.88
C THR A 437 19.65 1.96 -7.67
N ASN A 438 19.18 3.16 -7.30
CA ASN A 438 19.60 3.88 -6.10
C ASN A 438 18.70 3.56 -4.89
N PHE A 439 17.81 2.58 -5.02
CA PHE A 439 16.78 2.23 -4.03
C PHE A 439 15.91 3.43 -3.63
N SER A 440 15.57 4.28 -4.61
CA SER A 440 14.56 5.31 -4.44
C SER A 440 13.22 4.79 -4.96
N ILE A 441 12.22 4.74 -4.09
CA ILE A 441 10.85 4.44 -4.45
C ILE A 441 10.23 5.72 -5.01
N SER A 442 9.71 5.67 -6.23
CA SER A 442 9.03 6.80 -6.85
C SER A 442 7.64 6.41 -7.33
N GLU A 443 6.69 7.29 -7.07
CA GLU A 443 5.30 7.20 -7.53
C GLU A 443 5.12 8.14 -8.73
N TYR A 444 4.49 7.63 -9.79
CA TYR A 444 4.26 8.35 -11.04
C TYR A 444 2.79 8.28 -11.45
N GLN A 445 2.27 9.42 -11.88
CA GLN A 445 0.98 9.50 -12.54
C GLN A 445 1.17 9.38 -14.05
N PHE A 446 0.33 8.56 -14.68
CA PHE A 446 0.23 8.53 -16.13
C PHE A 446 -0.51 9.78 -16.62
N SER A 447 0.11 10.52 -17.53
CA SER A 447 -0.52 11.60 -18.30
C SER A 447 -0.57 11.20 -19.76
N THR A 448 -1.73 11.32 -20.38
CA THR A 448 -1.94 11.26 -21.83
C THR A 448 -1.62 12.58 -22.47
#